data_AF-A0A5Q0JV78-F1
#
_entry.id   AF-A0A5Q0JV78-F1
#
_cell.length_a   1.000
_cell.length_b   1.000
_cell.length_c   1.000
_cell.angle_alpha   90.00
_cell.angle_beta   90.00
_cell.angle_gamma   90.00
#
_symmetry.space_group_name_H-M   'P 1'
#
loop_
_entity.id
_entity.type
_entity.pdbx_description
1 polymer ?
#
loop_
_entity_poly.entity_id
_entity_poly.type
_entity_poly.pdbx_seq_one_letter_code
_entity_poly.pdbx_strand_id
1 'polypeptide(L)' 'MKKVLNIFMVVFFLMGSSYGLNASEEEIPNSECYEFAGAVYEGSMSRHGNSGRAMELAIWAYNDCLTW' A
#
# COMPACT_ATOMS: atom_id res chain seq x y z
N MET A 1 -24.11 8.73 -2.00
CA MET A 1 -23.39 7.96 -0.97
C MET A 1 -22.57 6.83 -1.62
N LYS A 2 -21.42 7.14 -2.23
CA LYS A 2 -20.57 6.15 -2.96
C LYS A 2 -19.11 6.11 -2.47
N LYS A 3 -18.71 6.99 -1.55
CA LYS A 3 -17.30 7.18 -1.15
C LYS A 3 -16.88 6.35 0.07
N VAL A 4 -17.82 5.78 0.82
CA VAL A 4 -17.54 4.99 2.05
C VAL A 4 -17.26 3.51 1.75
N LEU A 5 -17.58 3.04 0.54
CA LEU A 5 -17.39 1.63 0.17
C LEU A 5 -15.92 1.26 -0.11
N ASN A 6 -15.05 2.25 -0.35
CA ASN A 6 -13.67 1.98 -0.78
C ASN A 6 -12.71 1.77 0.41
N ILE A 7 -12.99 2.40 1.55
CA ILE A 7 -12.12 2.31 2.74
C ILE A 7 -12.21 0.91 3.39
N PHE A 8 -13.40 0.31 3.42
CA PHE A 8 -13.58 -1.04 3.97
C PHE A 8 -12.81 -2.09 3.20
N MET A 9 -12.61 -1.91 1.89
CA MET A 9 -11.87 -2.84 1.05
C MET A 9 -10.38 -2.83 1.41
N VAL A 10 -9.79 -1.63 1.57
CA VAL A 10 -8.38 -1.45 1.96
C VAL A 10 -8.09 -2.05 3.34
N VAL A 11 -9.02 -1.93 4.30
CA VAL A 11 -8.86 -2.54 5.64
C VAL A 11 -8.98 -4.07 5.58
N PHE A 12 -9.86 -4.61 4.72
CA PHE A 12 -9.98 -6.06 4.54
C PHE A 12 -8.71 -6.68 3.93
N PHE A 13 -8.04 -5.96 3.03
CA PHE A 13 -6.74 -6.39 2.48
C PHE A 13 -5.62 -6.41 3.55
N LEU A 14 -5.66 -5.54 4.54
CA LEU A 14 -4.66 -5.47 5.61
C LEU A 14 -4.86 -6.52 6.72
N MET A 15 -6.07 -7.07 6.89
CA MET A 15 -6.33 -8.20 7.80
C MET A 15 -6.00 -9.56 7.18
N GLY A 16 -5.69 -9.62 5.88
CA GLY A 16 -5.35 -10.85 5.15
C GLY A 16 -3.97 -11.45 5.48
N SER A 17 -3.10 -10.74 6.19
CA SER A 17 -1.72 -11.18 6.46
C SER A 17 -1.57 -12.37 7.42
N SER A 18 -2.68 -12.98 7.88
CA SER A 18 -2.68 -14.14 8.78
C SER A 18 -3.02 -15.47 8.09
N TYR A 19 -3.43 -15.48 6.82
CA TYR A 19 -3.86 -16.71 6.14
C TYR A 19 -3.17 -16.85 4.79
N GLY A 20 -2.26 -17.83 4.72
CA GLY A 20 -1.91 -18.57 3.52
C GLY A 20 -1.57 -17.73 2.29
N LEU A 21 -0.28 -17.48 2.10
CA LEU A 21 0.32 -17.15 0.81
C LEU A 21 -0.04 -18.23 -0.22
N ASN A 22 -1.19 -18.05 -0.86
CA ASN A 22 -1.46 -18.51 -2.20
C ASN A 22 -2.11 -17.34 -2.95
N ALA A 23 -1.42 -16.20 -2.89
CA ALA A 23 -1.65 -15.11 -3.82
C ALA A 23 -1.18 -15.63 -5.18
N SER A 24 -2.14 -16.17 -5.93
CA SER A 24 -2.13 -16.18 -7.38
C SER A 24 -1.33 -14.96 -7.88
N GLU A 25 -0.39 -15.17 -8.79
CA GLU A 25 0.42 -14.15 -9.45
C GLU A 25 -0.46 -13.15 -10.23
N GLU A 26 -1.28 -12.37 -9.53
CA GLU A 26 -1.86 -11.15 -10.06
C GLU A 26 -0.69 -10.18 -10.19
N GLU A 27 -0.23 -10.05 -11.42
CA GLU A 27 0.72 -9.05 -11.86
C GLU A 27 0.30 -7.70 -11.27
N ILE A 28 1.04 -7.21 -10.28
CA ILE A 28 0.73 -5.95 -9.61
C ILE A 28 0.84 -4.87 -10.69
N PRO A 29 -0.27 -4.23 -11.09
CA PRO A 29 -0.22 -3.21 -12.12
C PRO A 29 0.70 -2.07 -11.66
N ASN A 30 1.64 -1.66 -12.51
CA ASN A 30 2.67 -0.65 -12.23
C ASN A 30 3.60 -1.06 -11.08
N SER A 31 4.23 -2.23 -11.22
CA SER A 31 5.21 -2.79 -10.28
C SER A 31 6.30 -1.81 -9.86
N GLU A 32 6.76 -0.93 -10.75
CA GLU A 32 7.75 0.12 -10.44
C GLU A 32 7.22 1.14 -9.41
N CYS A 33 5.98 1.59 -9.56
CA CYS A 33 5.35 2.50 -8.59
C CYS A 33 5.09 1.81 -7.25
N TYR A 34 4.75 0.51 -7.28
CA TYR A 34 4.60 -0.29 -6.08
C TYR A 34 5.93 -0.45 -5.33
N GLU A 35 7.02 -0.75 -6.03
CA GLU A 35 8.37 -0.83 -5.46
C GLU A 35 8.82 0.51 -4.87
N PHE A 36 8.57 1.62 -5.59
CA PHE A 36 8.84 2.97 -5.10
C PHE A 36 8.08 3.28 -3.80
N ALA A 37 6.79 2.97 -3.75
CA ALA A 37 5.98 3.14 -2.55
C ALA A 37 6.48 2.27 -1.37
N GLY A 38 6.92 1.05 -1.64
CA GLY A 38 7.57 0.16 -0.67
C GLY A 38 8.85 0.78 -0.07
N ALA A 39 9.72 1.33 -0.91
CA ALA A 39 10.93 2.02 -0.44
C ALA A 39 10.61 3.25 0.43
N VAL A 40 9.56 4.01 0.10
CA VAL A 40 9.08 5.14 0.92
C VAL A 40 8.54 4.66 2.27
N TYR A 41 7.80 3.55 2.29
CA TYR A 41 7.32 2.93 3.52
C TYR A 41 8.48 2.53 4.44
N GLU A 42 9.46 1.78 3.93
CA GLU A 42 10.61 1.31 4.69
C GLU A 42 11.49 2.47 5.20
N GLY A 43 11.72 3.49 4.36
CA GLY A 43 12.43 4.70 4.75
C GLY A 43 11.70 5.49 5.84
N SER A 44 10.37 5.57 5.75
CA SER A 44 9.56 6.26 6.77
C SER A 44 9.49 5.47 8.08
N MET A 45 9.38 4.15 8.01
CA MET A 45 9.42 3.26 9.17
C MET A 45 10.76 3.32 9.90
N SER A 46 11.88 3.27 9.17
CA SER A 46 13.21 3.33 9.76
C SER A 46 13.52 4.68 10.42
N ARG A 47 12.97 5.78 9.91
CA ARG A 47 13.16 7.12 10.51
C ARG A 47 12.20 7.45 11.66
N HIS A 48 10.93 7.06 11.54
CA HIS A 48 9.88 7.56 12.42
C HIS A 48 9.20 6.49 13.27
N GLY A 49 9.38 5.21 12.96
CA GLY A 49 8.78 4.09 13.71
C GLY A 49 7.25 4.11 13.77
N ASN A 50 6.60 4.86 12.87
CA ASN A 50 5.15 5.03 12.84
C ASN A 50 4.59 4.44 11.54
N SER A 51 4.02 3.24 11.63
CA SER A 51 3.49 2.50 10.48
C SER A 51 2.31 3.19 9.82
N GLY A 52 1.44 3.86 10.56
CA GLY A 52 0.32 4.61 9.99
C GLY A 52 0.81 5.73 9.06
N ARG A 53 1.76 6.54 9.54
CA ARG A 53 2.32 7.64 8.74
C ARG A 53 3.19 7.15 7.58
N ALA A 54 3.93 6.07 7.78
CA ALA A 54 4.70 5.43 6.71
C ALA A 54 3.78 4.90 5.59
N MET A 55 2.65 4.29 5.96
CA MET A 55 1.64 3.81 5.02
C MET A 55 1.00 4.96 4.25
N GLU A 56 0.62 6.05 4.92
CA GLU A 56 0.06 7.25 4.27
C GLU A 56 1.03 7.83 3.23
N LEU A 57 2.31 7.94 3.58
CA LEU A 57 3.35 8.43 2.66
C LEU A 57 3.57 7.50 1.47
N ALA A 58 3.59 6.18 1.70
CA ALA A 58 3.72 5.19 0.65
C ALA A 58 2.53 5.23 -0.33
N ILE A 59 1.30 5.34 0.19
CA ILE A 59 0.10 5.49 -0.65
C ILE A 59 0.17 6.78 -1.48
N TRP A 60 0.62 7.89 -0.88
CA TRP A 60 0.78 9.14 -1.62
C TRP A 60 1.83 9.01 -2.74
N ALA A 61 3.00 8.44 -2.43
CA ALA A 61 4.06 8.17 -3.38
C ALA A 61 3.62 7.26 -4.53
N TYR A 62 2.85 6.21 -4.24
CA TYR A 62 2.26 5.34 -5.26
C TYR A 62 1.35 6.12 -6.22
N ASN A 63 0.41 6.91 -5.68
CA ASN A 63 -0.52 7.67 -6.49
C ASN A 63 0.16 8.76 -7.32
N ASP A 64 1.18 9.41 -6.79
CA ASP A 64 1.96 10.42 -7.53
C ASP A 64 2.71 9.77 -8.71
N CYS A 65 3.35 8.63 -8.48
CA CYS A 65 4.04 7.85 -9.50
C CYS A 65 3.10 7.39 -10.63
N LEU A 66 1.87 6.97 -10.31
CA LEU A 66 0.88 6.59 -11.33
C LEU A 66 0.43 7.76 -12.22
N THR A 67 0.68 9.00 -11.80
CA THR A 67 0.25 10.21 -12.50
C THR A 67 1.35 10.91 -13.28
N TRP A 68 2.59 10.43 -13.19
CA TRP A 68 3.75 10.90 -13.97
C TRP A 68 3.90 10.12 -15.28
#